data_AF-A0A2M7MY92-F1
#
_entry.id   AF-A0A2M7MY92-F1
#
_cell.length_a   1.000
_cell.length_b   1.000
_cell.length_c   1.000
_cell.angle_alpha   90.00
_cell.angle_beta   90.00
_cell.angle_gamma   90.00
#
_symmetry.space_group_name_H-M   'P 1'
#
loop_
_entity.id
_entity.type
_entity.pdbx_description
1 polymer ?
#
loop_
_entity_poly.entity_id
_entity_poly.type
_entity_poly.pdbx_seq_one_letter_code
_entity_poly.pdbx_strand_id
1 'polypeptide(L)'
;MTVLRNDAAPGELSFRLADWTVQSEGQARPPKSVDEWAAQWRALGLAEAARIAFRWAQFPPEQEYAVGEWNQGMLTTGLPPGGRFDLIARWTVAGKPYEGKLENVVCAR
;
A
#
# COMPACT_ATOMS: atom_id res chain seq x y z
N MET A 1 -0.24 -1.73 -10.25
CA MET A 1 -1.27 -0.92 -9.57
C MET A 1 -1.93 -1.79 -8.53
N THR A 2 -2.16 -1.29 -7.33
CA THR A 2 -2.88 -2.01 -6.26
C THR A 2 -4.32 -1.52 -6.24
N VAL A 3 -5.26 -2.44 -6.05
CA VAL A 3 -6.68 -2.14 -5.96
C VAL A 3 -7.24 -2.86 -4.74
N LEU A 4 -8.04 -2.16 -3.95
CA LEU A 4 -8.82 -2.76 -2.87
C LEU A 4 -10.29 -2.34 -3.05
N ARG A 5 -11.19 -3.32 -2.99
CA ARG A 5 -12.62 -3.13 -3.20
C ARG A 5 -13.40 -3.84 -2.11
N ASN A 6 -14.47 -3.22 -1.63
CA ASN A 6 -15.46 -3.89 -0.80
C ASN A 6 -16.67 -4.25 -1.65
N ASP A 7 -16.60 -5.35 -2.39
CA ASP A 7 -17.67 -5.69 -3.35
C ASP A 7 -18.97 -6.15 -2.64
N ALA A 8 -18.85 -6.90 -1.54
CA ALA A 8 -20.00 -7.54 -0.88
C ALA A 8 -19.75 -7.94 0.59
N ALA A 9 -18.77 -7.35 1.28
CA ALA A 9 -18.50 -7.73 2.65
C ALA A 9 -19.69 -7.37 3.57
N PRO A 10 -19.93 -8.07 4.69
CA PRO A 10 -21.08 -7.83 5.58
C PRO A 10 -21.04 -6.50 6.36
N GLY A 11 -20.12 -5.60 6.03
CA GLY A 11 -19.97 -4.29 6.66
C GLY A 11 -18.84 -3.48 6.01
N GLU A 12 -18.52 -2.35 6.63
CA GLU A 12 -17.42 -1.49 6.20
C GLU A 12 -16.09 -2.21 6.30
N LEU A 13 -15.28 -2.06 5.25
CA LEU A 13 -13.91 -2.52 5.20
C LEU A 13 -13.00 -1.37 5.61
N SER A 14 -12.07 -1.60 6.53
CA SER A 14 -11.03 -0.62 6.87
C SER A 14 -9.64 -1.22 6.82
N PHE A 15 -8.64 -0.42 6.47
CA PHE A 15 -7.24 -0.85 6.52
C PHE A 15 -6.30 0.32 6.82
N ARG A 16 -5.09 -0.03 7.27
CA ARG A 16 -3.93 0.85 7.38
C ARG A 16 -2.73 0.16 6.74
N LEU A 17 -2.04 0.85 5.83
CA LEU A 17 -0.84 0.31 5.17
C LEU A 17 0.29 0.00 6.15
N ALA A 18 0.38 0.75 7.25
CA ALA A 18 1.37 0.49 8.29
C ALA A 18 1.21 -0.90 8.95
N ASP A 19 0.02 -1.50 8.87
CA ASP A 19 -0.27 -2.83 9.41
C ASP A 19 -0.02 -3.95 8.39
N TRP A 20 0.28 -3.60 7.13
CA TRP A 20 0.67 -4.55 6.10
C TRP A 20 2.14 -4.92 6.25
N THR A 21 2.56 -6.01 5.61
CA THR A 21 3.96 -6.47 5.70
C THR A 21 4.48 -6.89 4.33
N VAL A 22 5.63 -6.36 3.97
CA VAL A 22 6.49 -6.83 2.89
C VAL A 22 7.57 -7.71 3.54
N GLN A 23 7.57 -9.00 3.20
CA GLN A 23 8.59 -9.95 3.64
C GLN A 23 9.57 -10.24 2.50
N SER A 24 10.86 -10.02 2.73
CA SER A 24 11.93 -10.23 1.74
C SER A 24 13.22 -10.54 2.46
N GLU A 25 13.98 -11.54 2.00
CA GLU A 25 15.31 -11.88 2.52
C GLU A 25 15.36 -12.04 4.05
N GLY A 26 14.32 -12.64 4.64
CA GLY A 26 14.21 -12.84 6.09
C GLY A 26 13.85 -11.58 6.89
N GLN A 27 13.65 -10.44 6.23
CA GLN A 27 13.19 -9.20 6.86
C GLN A 27 11.69 -8.99 6.63
N ALA A 28 11.04 -8.39 7.61
CA ALA A 28 9.64 -7.99 7.56
C ALA A 28 9.53 -6.50 7.88
N ARG A 29 8.90 -5.74 6.99
CA ARG A 29 8.69 -4.29 7.16
C ARG A 29 7.36 -3.85 6.55
N PRO A 30 6.78 -2.73 6.98
CA PRO A 30 5.64 -2.16 6.27
C PRO A 30 6.05 -1.74 4.85
N PRO A 31 5.09 -1.61 3.93
CA PRO A 31 5.30 -0.90 2.67
C PRO A 31 5.86 0.51 2.92
N LYS A 32 6.65 1.03 1.98
CA LYS A 32 7.20 2.38 2.07
C LYS A 32 6.05 3.40 2.02
N SER A 33 6.01 4.28 3.02
CA SER A 33 4.95 5.26 3.20
C SER A 33 5.03 6.42 2.20
N VAL A 34 3.90 7.10 2.02
CA VAL A 34 3.81 8.33 1.22
C VAL A 34 4.66 9.45 1.83
N ASP A 35 4.74 9.53 3.15
CA ASP A 35 5.51 10.54 3.86
C ASP A 35 7.02 10.36 3.71
N GLU A 36 7.52 9.12 3.74
CA GLU A 36 8.92 8.81 3.43
C GLU A 36 9.29 9.27 2.02
N TRP A 37 8.41 9.03 1.04
CA TRP A 37 8.61 9.55 -0.31
C TRP A 37 8.59 11.08 -0.34
N ALA A 38 7.61 11.71 0.32
CA ALA A 38 7.48 13.16 0.33
C ALA A 38 8.73 13.82 0.94
N ALA A 39 9.29 13.24 2.01
CA ALA A 39 10.54 13.70 2.61
C ALA A 39 11.72 13.57 1.64
N GLN A 40 11.88 12.39 1.02
CA GLN A 40 12.94 12.14 0.03
C GLN A 40 12.87 13.11 -1.16
N TRP A 41 11.67 13.37 -1.66
CA TRP A 41 11.44 14.23 -2.82
C TRP A 41 11.67 15.71 -2.53
N ARG A 42 11.33 16.16 -1.32
CA ARG A 42 11.69 17.50 -0.85
C ARG A 42 13.20 17.65 -0.75
N ALA A 43 13.90 16.65 -0.21
CA ALA A 43 15.36 16.67 -0.10
C ALA A 43 16.06 16.71 -1.48
N LEU A 44 15.44 16.11 -2.50
CA LEU A 44 15.91 16.17 -3.89
C LEU A 44 15.52 17.46 -4.64
N GLY A 45 14.79 18.39 -4.01
CA GLY A 45 14.42 19.66 -4.62
C GLY A 45 13.40 19.54 -5.76
N LEU A 46 12.58 18.48 -5.79
CA LEU A 46 11.60 18.30 -6.86
C LEU A 46 10.51 19.38 -6.82
N ALA A 47 10.10 19.83 -8.00
CA ALA A 47 9.05 20.83 -8.19
C ALA A 47 7.76 20.44 -7.45
N GLU A 48 7.08 21.42 -6.86
CA GLU A 48 5.90 21.18 -6.04
C GLU A 48 4.79 20.45 -6.79
N ALA A 49 4.51 20.85 -8.03
CA ALA A 49 3.51 20.21 -8.88
C ALA A 49 3.79 18.70 -9.07
N ALA A 50 5.06 18.31 -9.28
CA ALA A 50 5.45 16.92 -9.40
C ALA A 50 5.24 16.15 -8.09
N ARG A 51 5.58 16.75 -6.94
CA ARG A 51 5.35 16.17 -5.62
C ARG A 51 3.86 15.96 -5.31
N ILE A 52 3.02 16.91 -5.70
CA ILE A 52 1.56 16.80 -5.55
C ILE A 52 1.02 15.68 -6.43
N ALA A 53 1.40 15.64 -7.71
CA ALA A 53 0.92 14.64 -8.66
C ALA A 53 1.26 13.21 -8.19
N PHE A 54 2.48 12.99 -7.70
CA PHE A 54 2.85 11.70 -7.15
C PHE A 54 2.09 11.34 -5.90
N ARG A 55 1.92 12.27 -4.95
CA ARG A 55 1.13 12.02 -3.74
C ARG A 55 -0.27 11.51 -4.09
N TRP A 56 -0.89 12.08 -5.14
CA TRP A 56 -2.20 11.62 -5.63
C TRP A 56 -2.20 10.27 -6.34
N ALA A 57 -1.05 9.82 -6.87
CA ALA A 57 -0.93 8.52 -7.51
C ALA A 57 -0.70 7.36 -6.51
N GLN A 58 -0.34 7.67 -5.26
CA GLN A 58 -0.05 6.64 -4.25
C GLN A 58 -1.31 5.94 -3.76
N PHE A 59 -1.16 4.67 -3.39
CA PHE A 59 -2.21 3.96 -2.65
C PHE A 59 -2.37 4.61 -1.26
N PRO A 60 -3.62 4.84 -0.79
CA PRO A 60 -3.84 5.62 0.42
C PRO A 60 -3.23 4.94 1.66
N PRO A 61 -2.71 5.74 2.61
CA PRO A 61 -2.09 5.20 3.82
C PRO A 61 -3.08 4.48 4.73
N GLU A 62 -4.33 4.92 4.74
CA GLU A 62 -5.45 4.34 5.45
C GLU A 62 -6.75 4.74 4.73
N GLN A 63 -7.78 3.89 4.81
CA GLN A 63 -9.07 4.17 4.19
C GLN A 63 -10.15 3.22 4.73
N GLU A 64 -11.38 3.71 4.73
CA GLU A 64 -12.61 2.96 4.94
C GLU A 64 -13.41 2.88 3.63
N TYR A 65 -14.02 1.73 3.36
CA TYR A 65 -14.87 1.46 2.20
C TYR A 65 -16.20 0.86 2.63
N ALA A 66 -17.28 1.58 2.37
CA ALA A 66 -18.62 1.01 2.38
C ALA A 66 -18.77 -0.05 1.27
N VAL A 67 -19.85 -0.83 1.34
CA VAL A 67 -20.13 -1.84 0.31
C VAL A 67 -20.35 -1.16 -1.05
N GLY A 68 -19.63 -1.63 -2.07
CA GLY A 68 -19.57 -1.05 -3.42
C GLY A 68 -18.44 -0.04 -3.63
N GLU A 69 -17.76 0.40 -2.57
CA GLU A 69 -16.66 1.35 -2.68
C GLU A 69 -15.32 0.66 -2.92
N TRP A 70 -14.42 1.41 -3.54
CA TRP A 70 -13.08 0.95 -3.86
C TRP A 70 -12.13 2.14 -4.08
N ASN A 71 -10.84 1.85 -3.99
CA ASN A 71 -9.81 2.77 -4.47
C ASN A 71 -8.63 1.99 -5.06
N GLN A 72 -7.74 2.73 -5.72
CA GLN A 72 -6.52 2.20 -6.32
C GLN A 72 -5.36 3.18 -6.17
N GLY A 73 -4.14 2.66 -6.33
CA GLY A 73 -2.95 3.48 -6.35
C GLY A 73 -1.66 2.67 -6.39
N MET A 74 -0.55 3.38 -6.39
CA MET A 74 0.79 2.80 -6.39
C MET A 74 1.19 2.40 -4.96
N LEU A 75 1.44 1.11 -4.76
CA LEU A 75 2.05 0.56 -3.54
C LEU A 75 3.56 0.42 -3.75
N THR A 76 4.35 0.98 -2.84
CA THR A 76 5.82 0.85 -2.90
C THR A 76 6.32 -0.15 -1.86
N THR A 77 7.04 -1.18 -2.28
CA THR A 77 7.62 -2.19 -1.39
C THR A 77 8.90 -1.72 -0.70
N GLY A 78 9.55 -0.71 -1.26
CA GLY A 78 10.86 -0.23 -0.83
C GLY A 78 12.01 -1.18 -1.19
N LEU A 79 11.77 -2.16 -2.07
CA LEU A 79 12.78 -3.08 -2.59
C LEU A 79 13.34 -2.57 -3.93
N PRO A 80 14.58 -2.95 -4.30
CA PRO A 80 15.13 -2.62 -5.61
C PRO A 80 14.38 -3.34 -6.75
N PRO A 81 14.54 -2.87 -8.01
CA PRO A 81 14.07 -3.58 -9.20
C PRO A 81 14.50 -5.06 -9.19
N GLY A 82 13.61 -5.96 -9.60
CA GLY A 82 13.84 -7.40 -9.59
C GLY A 82 13.84 -8.08 -8.22
N GLY A 83 13.68 -7.34 -7.11
CA GLY A 83 13.54 -7.90 -5.76
C GLY A 83 12.31 -8.81 -5.63
N ARG A 84 12.42 -9.87 -4.82
CA ARG A 84 11.33 -10.81 -4.51
C ARG A 84 10.76 -10.57 -3.12
N PHE A 85 9.46 -10.71 -2.96
CA PHE A 85 8.80 -10.57 -1.68
C PHE A 85 7.47 -11.29 -1.59
N ASP A 86 7.05 -11.55 -0.35
CA ASP A 86 5.66 -11.84 -0.03
C ASP A 86 5.00 -10.56 0.52
N LEU A 87 3.75 -10.32 0.15
CA LEU A 87 2.93 -9.24 0.71
C LEU A 87 1.85 -9.85 1.58
N ILE A 88 1.81 -9.43 2.85
CA ILE A 88 0.75 -9.75 3.78
C ILE A 88 -0.10 -8.49 3.95
N ALA A 89 -1.28 -8.51 3.35
CA ALA A 89 -2.28 -7.45 3.45
C ALA A 89 -3.23 -7.75 4.62
N ARG A 90 -3.53 -6.72 5.42
CA ARG A 90 -4.44 -6.82 6.57
C ARG A 90 -5.54 -5.78 6.47
N TRP A 91 -6.74 -6.17 6.82
CA TRP A 91 -7.91 -5.30 6.85
C TRP A 91 -8.88 -5.78 7.91
N THR A 92 -9.86 -4.95 8.24
CA THR A 92 -11.00 -5.38 9.05
C THR A 92 -12.28 -5.26 8.25
N VAL A 93 -13.28 -6.08 8.57
CA VAL A 93 -14.66 -5.91 8.11
C VAL A 93 -15.55 -5.89 9.33
N ALA A 94 -16.28 -4.79 9.54
CA ALA A 94 -17.09 -4.58 10.75
C ALA A 94 -16.31 -4.86 12.04
N GLY A 95 -15.04 -4.40 12.09
CA GLY A 95 -14.13 -4.59 13.23
C GLY A 95 -13.51 -5.99 13.36
N LYS A 96 -13.91 -6.97 12.55
CA LYS A 96 -13.31 -8.31 12.56
C LYS A 96 -12.05 -8.32 11.67
N PRO A 97 -10.88 -8.79 12.16
CA PRO A 97 -9.65 -8.79 11.38
C PRO A 97 -9.63 -9.89 10.32
N TYR A 98 -9.00 -9.59 9.20
CA TYR A 98 -8.72 -10.49 8.08
C TYR A 98 -7.30 -10.25 7.55
N GLU A 99 -6.76 -11.28 6.91
CA GLU A 99 -5.44 -11.26 6.30
C GLU A 99 -5.47 -11.99 4.96
N GLY A 100 -4.69 -11.50 4.01
CA GLY A 100 -4.44 -12.13 2.72
C GLY A 100 -2.96 -12.05 2.37
N LYS A 101 -2.43 -13.11 1.74
CA LYS A 101 -1.03 -13.21 1.37
C LYS A 101 -0.88 -13.32 -0.16
N LEU A 102 -0.03 -12.48 -0.73
CA LEU A 102 0.50 -12.67 -2.09
C LEU A 102 1.94 -13.18 -1.96
N GLU A 103 2.24 -14.31 -2.59
CA GLU A 103 3.52 -14.98 -2.44
C GLU A 103 4.40 -14.83 -3.69
N ASN A 104 5.71 -14.80 -3.48
CA ASN A 104 6.74 -14.81 -4.52
C ASN A 104 6.58 -13.70 -5.57
N VAL A 105 6.07 -12.53 -5.17
CA VAL A 105 5.92 -11.35 -6.02
C VAL A 105 7.31 -10.83 -6.40
N VAL A 106 7.45 -10.35 -7.64
CA VAL A 106 8.71 -9.80 -8.16
C VAL A 106 8.51 -8.35 -8.56
N CYS A 107 9.36 -7.45 -8.05
CA CYS A 107 9.42 -6.07 -8.51
C CYS A 107 9.79 -6.02 -10.00
N ALA A 108 9.16 -5.12 -10.76
CA ALA A 108 9.51 -4.89 -12.16
C ALA A 108 11.01 -4.55 -12.31
N ARG A 109 11.58 -4.87 -13.48
CA ARG A 109 12.96 -4.57 -13.85
C ARG A 109 13.04 -3.29 -14.67
#